data_AF-A0A523GBK0-F1
#
_entry.id   AF-A0A523GBK0-F1
#
_cell.length_a   1.000
_cell.length_b   1.000
_cell.length_c   1.000
_cell.angle_alpha   90.00
_cell.angle_beta   90.00
_cell.angle_gamma   90.00
#
_symmetry.space_group_name_H-M   'P 1'
#
loop_
_entity.id
_entity.type
_entity.pdbx_description
1 polymer ?
#
loop_
_entity_poly.entity_id
_entity_poly.type
_entity_poly.pdbx_seq_one_letter_code
_entity_poly.pdbx_strand_id
1 'polypeptide(L)'
;MLTFLEETLLTLRSKHENISDCILILPSKRAGGFLKHYLQKQTTTATFAPTIISIEEFIEELSNLKIISPDELLIKSYEAYLRTTGISEKENFEEYAS
;
A
#
# COMPACT_ATOMS: atom_id res chain seq x y z
N MET A 1 -10.28 1.73 24.72
CA MET A 1 -10.10 2.86 23.80
C MET A 1 -10.13 2.28 22.40
N LEU A 2 -10.94 2.82 21.49
CA LEU A 2 -10.96 2.37 20.10
C LEU A 2 -9.73 2.94 19.39
N THR A 3 -9.23 2.22 18.40
CA THR A 3 -8.21 2.76 17.49
C THR A 3 -8.86 3.73 16.51
N PHE A 4 -8.05 4.64 15.93
CA PHE A 4 -8.53 5.59 14.92
C PHE A 4 -9.25 4.90 13.76
N LEU A 5 -8.74 3.76 13.28
CA LEU A 5 -9.37 3.01 12.17
C LEU A 5 -10.72 2.42 12.58
N GLU A 6 -10.86 1.93 13.81
CA GLU A 6 -12.14 1.42 14.32
C GLU A 6 -13.18 2.54 14.46
N GLU A 7 -12.80 3.68 15.03
CA GLU A 7 -13.70 4.84 15.14
C GLU A 7 -14.14 5.35 13.76
N THR A 8 -13.22 5.37 12.81
CA THR A 8 -13.50 5.77 11.42
C THR A 8 -14.49 4.80 10.76
N LEU A 9 -14.30 3.49 10.93
CA LEU A 9 -15.23 2.48 10.37
C LEU A 9 -16.63 2.59 10.95
N LEU A 10 -16.75 2.80 12.27
CA LEU A 10 -18.04 3.00 12.92
C LEU A 10 -18.74 4.25 12.38
N THR A 11 -17.98 5.33 12.17
CA THR A 11 -18.50 6.58 11.60
C THR A 11 -18.92 6.42 10.13
N LEU A 12 -18.19 5.63 9.33
CA LEU A 12 -18.57 5.36 7.95
C LEU A 12 -19.86 4.54 7.88
N ARG A 13 -19.99 3.52 8.72
CA ARG A 13 -21.22 2.71 8.80
C ARG A 13 -22.45 3.48 9.26
N SER A 14 -22.28 4.54 10.08
CA SER A 14 -23.42 5.37 10.50
C SER A 14 -23.87 6.37 9.43
N LYS A 15 -23.00 6.71 8.47
CA LYS A 15 -23.27 7.68 7.40
C LYS A 15 -23.67 7.05 6.07
N HIS A 16 -23.31 5.81 5.83
CA HIS A 16 -23.56 5.10 4.57
C HIS A 16 -24.29 3.79 4.83
N GLU A 17 -25.43 3.57 4.16
CA GLU A 17 -26.22 2.34 4.29
C GLU A 17 -25.43 1.10 3.86
N ASN A 18 -24.63 1.21 2.79
CA ASN A 18 -23.82 0.12 2.29
C ASN A 18 -22.37 0.56 2.08
N ILE A 19 -21.49 0.18 3.01
CA ILE A 19 -20.06 0.48 2.91
C ILE A 19 -19.40 -0.22 1.71
N SER A 20 -19.99 -1.29 1.17
CA SER A 20 -19.44 -2.03 0.02
C SER A 20 -19.36 -1.16 -1.25
N ASP A 21 -20.18 -0.11 -1.33
CA ASP A 21 -20.22 0.81 -2.48
C ASP A 21 -19.14 1.90 -2.39
N CYS A 22 -18.36 1.92 -1.30
CA CYS A 22 -17.30 2.90 -1.09
C CYS A 22 -15.94 2.41 -1.62
N ILE A 23 -15.15 3.35 -2.15
CA ILE A 23 -13.72 3.18 -2.36
C ILE A 23 -13.00 3.90 -1.22
N LEU A 24 -12.25 3.14 -0.42
CA LEU A 24 -11.50 3.65 0.72
C LEU A 24 -10.02 3.74 0.33
N ILE A 25 -9.54 4.98 0.21
CA ILE A 25 -8.15 5.29 -0.10
C ILE A 25 -7.40 5.52 1.22
N LEU A 26 -6.33 4.76 1.45
CA LEU A 26 -5.56 4.80 2.70
C LEU A 26 -4.11 5.22 2.48
N PRO A 27 -3.41 5.75 3.51
CA PRO A 27 -2.04 6.22 3.35
C PRO A 27 -1.01 5.14 2.97
N SER A 28 -1.31 3.86 3.16
CA SER A 28 -0.44 2.75 2.78
C SER A 28 -1.19 1.42 2.71
N LYS A 29 -0.59 0.43 2.03
CA LYS A 29 -1.12 -0.96 1.97
C LYS A 29 -1.28 -1.58 3.37
N ARG A 30 -0.40 -1.25 4.31
CA ARG A 30 -0.46 -1.74 5.71
C ARG A 30 -1.74 -1.28 6.40
N ALA A 31 -2.11 -0.01 6.25
CA ALA A 31 -3.36 0.52 6.79
C ALA A 31 -4.58 -0.22 6.20
N GLY A 32 -4.54 -0.55 4.89
CA GLY A 32 -5.56 -1.37 4.25
C GLY A 32 -5.68 -2.77 4.84
N GLY A 33 -4.56 -3.42 5.16
CA GLY A 33 -4.54 -4.70 5.87
C GLY A 33 -5.23 -4.63 7.23
N PHE A 34 -4.89 -3.62 8.05
CA PHE A 34 -5.55 -3.40 9.34
C PHE A 34 -7.06 -3.15 9.20
N LEU A 35 -7.45 -2.30 8.25
CA LEU A 35 -8.86 -1.99 8.00
C LEU A 35 -9.65 -3.25 7.61
N LYS A 36 -9.11 -4.08 6.71
CA LYS A 36 -9.70 -5.37 6.32
C LYS A 36 -9.88 -6.30 7.53
N HIS A 37 -8.87 -6.38 8.40
CA HIS A 37 -8.95 -7.19 9.62
C HIS A 37 -10.06 -6.71 10.57
N TYR A 38 -10.21 -5.40 10.76
CA TYR A 38 -11.29 -4.85 11.58
C TYR A 38 -12.67 -5.09 10.97
N LEU A 39 -12.81 -4.91 9.65
CA LEU A 39 -14.05 -5.21 8.92
C LEU A 39 -14.44 -6.68 9.08
N GLN A 40 -13.50 -7.61 8.92
CA GLN A 40 -13.74 -9.05 9.10
C GLN A 40 -14.26 -9.37 10.51
N LYS A 41 -13.65 -8.80 11.55
CA LYS A 41 -14.07 -9.00 12.94
C LYS A 41 -15.49 -8.48 13.25
N GLN A 42 -15.94 -7.47 12.53
CA GLN A 42 -17.24 -6.82 12.74
C GLN A 42 -18.34 -7.31 11.77
N THR A 43 -18.02 -8.28 10.93
CA THR A 43 -18.93 -8.81 9.91
C THR A 43 -19.61 -10.07 10.44
N THR A 44 -20.94 -10.03 10.57
CA THR A 44 -21.76 -11.12 11.12
C THR A 44 -22.43 -11.98 10.04
N THR A 45 -22.48 -11.49 8.80
CA THR A 45 -23.10 -12.14 7.64
C THR A 45 -22.16 -12.07 6.45
N ALA A 46 -22.31 -12.95 5.47
CA ALA A 46 -21.50 -12.89 4.26
C ALA A 46 -21.82 -11.60 3.49
N THR A 47 -20.87 -10.67 3.43
CA THR A 47 -21.01 -9.38 2.75
C THR A 47 -19.81 -9.10 1.86
N PHE A 48 -19.99 -8.22 0.87
CA PHE A 48 -18.88 -7.68 0.11
C PHE A 48 -18.12 -6.65 0.95
N ALA A 49 -16.80 -6.60 0.76
CA ALA A 49 -15.97 -5.55 1.34
C ALA A 49 -15.94 -4.33 0.40
N PRO A 50 -15.76 -3.11 0.92
CA PRO A 50 -15.43 -1.96 0.08
C PRO A 50 -14.16 -2.24 -0.71
N THR A 51 -14.02 -1.54 -1.84
CA THR A 51 -12.72 -1.43 -2.50
C THR A 51 -11.78 -0.68 -1.58
N ILE A 52 -10.66 -1.30 -1.22
CA ILE A 52 -9.66 -0.70 -0.33
C ILE A 52 -8.33 -0.67 -1.09
N ILE A 53 -7.85 0.54 -1.36
CA ILE A 53 -6.60 0.80 -2.09
C ILE A 53 -5.71 1.73 -1.28
N SER A 54 -4.41 1.64 -1.50
CA SER A 54 -3.46 2.61 -0.95
C SER A 54 -3.38 3.87 -1.82
N ILE A 55 -2.82 4.94 -1.28
CA ILE A 55 -2.62 6.18 -2.01
C ILE A 55 -1.69 5.99 -3.21
N GLU A 56 -0.71 5.10 -3.10
CA GLU A 56 0.19 4.75 -4.18
C GLU A 56 -0.55 4.03 -5.32
N GLU A 57 -1.43 3.08 -4.99
CA GLU A 57 -2.28 2.38 -5.98
C GLU A 57 -3.25 3.35 -6.67
N PHE A 58 -3.81 4.31 -5.93
CA PHE A 58 -4.66 5.36 -6.49
C PHE A 58 -3.90 6.26 -7.47
N ILE A 59 -2.65 6.63 -7.14
CA ILE A 59 -1.79 7.42 -8.04
C ILE A 59 -1.46 6.62 -9.30
N GLU A 60 -1.16 5.32 -9.20
CA GLU A 60 -0.95 4.45 -10.37
C GLU A 60 -2.18 4.45 -11.29
N GLU A 61 -3.38 4.32 -10.72
CA GLU A 61 -4.64 4.32 -11.47
C GLU A 61 -4.86 5.64 -12.22
N LEU A 62 -4.63 6.78 -11.56
CA LEU A 62 -4.82 8.10 -12.17
C LEU A 62 -3.77 8.46 -13.21
N SER A 63 -2.51 8.10 -12.96
CA SER A 63 -1.39 8.48 -13.81
C SER A 63 -1.17 7.52 -14.98
N ASN A 64 -1.79 6.32 -14.93
CA ASN A 64 -1.48 5.20 -15.81
C ASN A 64 0.00 4.79 -15.78
N LEU A 65 0.72 5.18 -14.71
CA LEU A 65 2.08 4.76 -14.41
C LEU A 65 2.04 3.53 -13.50
N LYS A 66 3.13 2.77 -13.50
CA LYS A 66 3.32 1.65 -12.60
C LYS A 66 4.52 1.88 -11.70
N ILE A 67 4.38 1.49 -10.44
CA ILE A 67 5.49 1.37 -9.52
C ILE A 67 6.42 0.29 -10.06
N ILE A 68 7.70 0.64 -10.16
CA ILE A 68 8.76 -0.27 -10.59
C ILE A 68 8.82 -1.51 -9.67
N SER A 69 9.02 -2.69 -10.25
CA SER A 69 9.14 -3.93 -9.47
C SER A 69 10.40 -3.91 -8.59
N PRO A 70 10.44 -4.64 -7.46
CA PRO A 70 11.62 -4.71 -6.61
C PRO A 70 12.87 -5.21 -7.35
N ASP A 71 12.71 -6.18 -8.25
CA ASP A 71 13.77 -6.72 -9.10
C ASP A 71 14.33 -5.68 -10.07
N GLU A 72 13.47 -4.96 -10.80
CA GLU A 72 13.93 -3.92 -11.72
C GLU A 72 14.54 -2.73 -10.95
N LEU A 73 13.96 -2.38 -9.80
CA LEU A 73 14.47 -1.34 -8.92
C LEU A 73 15.89 -1.65 -8.46
N LEU A 74 16.16 -2.88 -8.02
CA LEU A 74 17.49 -3.33 -7.58
C LEU A 74 18.52 -3.21 -8.72
N ILE A 75 18.16 -3.61 -9.93
CA ILE A 75 19.04 -3.50 -11.09
C ILE A 75 19.33 -2.02 -11.40
N LYS A 76 18.29 -1.17 -11.45
CA LYS A 76 18.48 0.27 -11.70
C LYS A 76 19.25 0.96 -10.59
N SER A 77 19.06 0.56 -9.33
CA SER A 77 19.79 1.13 -8.21
C SER A 77 21.27 0.74 -8.27
N TYR A 78 21.59 -0.50 -8.67
CA TYR A 78 22.96 -0.93 -8.91
C TYR A 78 23.61 -0.16 -10.07
N GLU A 79 22.91 0.06 -11.18
CA GLU A 79 23.41 0.90 -12.27
C GLU A 79 23.74 2.33 -11.80
N ALA A 80 22.87 2.92 -10.99
CA ALA A 80 23.10 4.25 -10.41
C ALA A 80 24.29 4.25 -9.43
N TYR A 81 24.40 3.20 -8.61
CA TYR A 81 25.53 2.97 -7.71
C TYR A 81 26.85 2.95 -8.50
N LEU A 82 26.95 2.19 -9.58
CA LEU A 82 28.16 2.12 -10.42
C LEU A 82 28.58 3.48 -10.99
N ARG A 83 27.62 4.36 -11.29
CA ARG A 83 27.88 5.72 -11.83
C ARG A 83 28.26 6.75 -10.75
N THR A 84 28.17 6.41 -9.47
CA THR A 84 28.45 7.35 -8.37
C THR A 84 29.96 7.55 -8.20
N THR A 85 30.46 8.76 -8.41
CA THR A 85 31.91 9.07 -8.41
C THR A 85 32.56 9.07 -7.02
N GLY A 86 31.77 9.20 -5.95
CA GLY A 86 32.28 9.26 -4.56
C GLY A 86 32.69 7.91 -3.95
N ILE A 87 32.51 6.81 -4.67
CA ILE A 87 32.81 5.45 -4.21
C ILE A 87 33.80 4.86 -5.20
N SER A 88 35.07 4.78 -4.80
CA SER A 88 36.18 4.36 -5.66
C SER A 88 36.20 2.85 -5.89
N GLU A 89 35.91 2.07 -4.84
CA GLU A 89 35.82 0.61 -4.92
C GLU A 89 34.34 0.22 -4.96
N LYS A 90 33.92 -0.41 -6.07
CA LYS A 90 32.54 -0.83 -6.28
C LYS A 90 32.40 -2.30 -5.91
N GLU A 91 31.37 -2.59 -5.14
CA GLU A 91 30.87 -3.94 -4.90
C GLU A 91 30.36 -4.55 -6.21
N ASN A 92 30.53 -5.87 -6.32
CA ASN A 92 29.85 -6.61 -7.38
C ASN A 92 28.33 -6.67 -7.09
N PHE A 93 27.54 -7.13 -8.06
CA PHE A 93 26.08 -7.12 -7.92
C PHE A 93 25.59 -7.98 -6.74
N GLU A 94 26.20 -9.14 -6.50
CA GLU A 94 25.79 -10.04 -5.42
C GLU A 94 26.05 -9.43 -4.03
N GLU A 95 27.20 -8.78 -3.88
CA GLU A 95 27.56 -8.03 -2.67
C GLU A 95 26.61 -6.86 -2.41
N TYR A 96 26.27 -6.09 -3.45
CA TYR A 96 25.36 -4.95 -3.34
C TYR A 96 23.89 -5.36 -3.06
N ALA A 97 23.47 -6.50 -3.59
CA ALA A 97 22.09 -7.00 -3.48
C ALA A 97 21.79 -7.74 -2.18
N SER A 98 22.82 -8.03 -1.36
CA SER A 98 22.72 -8.73 -0.08
C SER A 98 22.35 -7.80 1.07
#